data_AF-A0A9X5XMI5-F1
#
_entry.id   AF-A0A9X5XMI5-F1
#
_cell.length_a   1.000
_cell.length_b   1.000
_cell.length_c   1.000
_cell.angle_alpha   90.00
_cell.angle_beta   90.00
_cell.angle_gamma   90.00
#
_symmetry.space_group_name_H-M   'P 1'
#
loop_
_entity.id
_entity.type
_entity.pdbx_description
1 polymer ?
#
loop_
_entity_poly.entity_id
_entity_poly.type
_entity_poly.pdbx_seq_one_letter_code
_entity_poly.pdbx_strand_id
1 'polypeptide(L)'
;MRSNRATMRAGVSMAATLPLLAGALALGIPTANAADGPSRDTLTGTKPAWATAKADKGASSDNSQVSARVYFAGRNASGLAAYAKAVSDPNSASYGKYLSAKQTQARFGATKAQVAAVTSWLKSAGLKVTGTTQHYVSVTGDVAAAEKAFGTQLHNYAKGNKTYRAPSKTASAPAALNDAVLTVTGLDNAPHKATHDDTLPPPDAVFKNSGPFSSYFGSNIASTLPDAYGTKIPYAIQG
;
A
#
# COMPACT_ATOMS: atom_id res chain seq x y z
N MET A 1 14.91 61.24 18.21
CA MET A 1 15.66 62.14 17.31
C MET A 1 17.16 61.89 17.51
N ARG A 2 17.91 61.70 16.40
CA ARG A 2 19.40 61.73 16.25
C ARG A 2 20.16 60.59 16.95
N SER A 3 20.74 59.57 16.31
CA SER A 3 21.68 59.45 15.17
C SER A 3 23.07 60.09 15.40
N ASN A 4 24.12 59.23 15.45
CA ASN A 4 25.51 59.37 14.93
C ASN A 4 26.32 58.15 15.42
N ARG A 5 26.85 57.21 14.59
CA ARG A 5 28.00 57.25 13.64
C ARG A 5 29.25 57.92 14.28
N ALA A 6 30.50 57.42 14.27
CA ALA A 6 31.22 56.65 13.25
C ALA A 6 32.63 56.16 13.74
N THR A 7 33.10 55.04 13.15
CA THR A 7 34.41 54.78 12.47
C THR A 7 35.78 54.71 13.21
N MET A 8 36.38 53.51 13.10
CA MET A 8 37.72 53.10 12.61
C MET A 8 38.97 54.01 12.71
N ARG A 9 40.07 53.43 13.24
CA ARG A 9 41.48 53.52 12.76
C ARG A 9 42.17 52.19 13.10
N ALA A 10 42.53 51.33 12.16
CA ALA A 10 43.72 51.33 11.30
C ALA A 10 45.06 51.25 12.08
N GLY A 11 45.70 50.08 12.02
CA GLY A 11 47.07 49.82 12.45
C GLY A 11 47.63 48.62 11.69
N VAL A 12 48.28 48.90 10.56
CA VAL A 12 49.07 47.94 9.77
C VAL A 12 50.50 47.98 10.31
N SER A 13 51.13 46.82 10.55
CA SER A 13 52.58 46.67 10.41
C SER A 13 53.02 45.21 10.30
N MET A 14 53.59 44.94 9.13
CA MET A 14 54.73 44.07 8.81
C MET A 14 54.63 42.55 8.98
N ALA A 15 54.62 41.92 7.80
CA ALA A 15 54.94 40.54 7.54
C ALA A 15 56.40 40.20 7.87
N ALA A 16 56.61 39.03 8.46
CA ALA A 16 57.83 38.24 8.30
C ALA A 16 57.39 36.78 8.10
N THR A 17 57.59 36.29 6.88
CA THR A 17 57.28 34.94 6.42
C THR A 17 58.34 33.95 6.85
N LEU A 18 57.95 32.87 7.52
CA LEU A 18 58.72 31.63 7.67
C LEU A 18 57.76 30.45 7.50
N PRO A 19 57.94 29.57 6.49
CA PRO A 19 57.12 28.38 6.33
C PRO A 19 57.72 27.24 7.17
N LEU A 20 57.05 26.86 8.25
CA LEU A 20 57.32 25.61 8.96
C LEU A 20 56.08 24.73 8.85
N LEU A 21 56.26 23.65 8.10
CA LEU A 21 55.29 22.62 7.75
C LEU A 21 54.58 22.08 9.00
N ALA A 22 53.26 22.30 9.08
CA ALA A 22 52.39 21.62 10.02
C ALA A 22 52.11 20.19 9.50
N GLY A 23 52.79 19.19 10.06
CA GLY A 23 52.43 17.79 9.91
C GLY A 23 51.19 17.48 10.76
N ALA A 24 50.00 17.69 10.21
CA ALA A 24 48.76 17.26 10.83
C ALA A 24 48.62 15.74 10.67
N LEU A 25 48.93 14.99 11.73
CA LEU A 25 48.62 13.57 11.83
C LEU A 25 47.10 13.42 12.08
N ALA A 26 46.29 13.52 11.03
CA ALA A 26 44.88 13.16 11.07
C ALA A 26 44.79 11.63 11.16
N LEU A 27 44.60 11.11 12.37
CA LEU A 27 44.19 9.72 12.57
C LEU A 27 42.86 9.51 11.83
N GLY A 28 42.92 8.81 10.70
CA GLY A 28 41.75 8.44 9.91
C GLY A 28 40.86 7.54 10.75
N ILE A 29 39.82 8.11 11.35
CA ILE A 29 38.71 7.34 11.90
C ILE A 29 38.11 6.63 10.68
N PRO A 30 38.08 5.28 10.63
CA PRO A 30 37.31 4.61 9.61
C PRO A 30 35.86 5.04 9.83
N THR A 31 35.32 5.85 8.92
CA THR A 31 33.89 6.02 8.81
C THR A 31 33.34 4.62 8.56
N ALA A 32 32.71 4.04 9.58
CA ALA A 32 31.91 2.85 9.39
C ALA A 32 30.81 3.25 8.40
N ASN A 33 31.01 2.95 7.12
CA ASN A 33 29.91 2.85 6.18
C ASN A 33 28.92 1.89 6.83
N ALA A 34 27.81 2.41 7.35
CA ALA A 34 26.66 1.58 7.62
C ALA A 34 26.42 0.84 6.32
N ALA A 35 26.70 -0.47 6.30
CA ALA A 35 26.43 -1.29 5.13
C ALA A 35 24.99 -1.00 4.75
N ASP A 36 24.77 -0.51 3.52
CA ASP A 36 23.44 -0.35 2.98
C ASP A 36 22.73 -1.68 3.23
N GLY A 37 21.75 -1.66 4.13
CA GLY A 37 20.97 -2.84 4.44
C GLY A 37 20.44 -3.40 3.12
N PRO A 38 20.28 -4.72 2.99
CA PRO A 38 19.80 -5.31 1.75
C PRO A 38 18.55 -4.56 1.30
N SER A 39 18.57 -4.06 0.05
CA SER A 39 17.47 -3.26 -0.51
C SER A 39 16.13 -3.97 -0.29
N ARG A 40 15.07 -3.21 -0.02
CA ARG A 40 13.74 -3.73 0.33
C ARG A 40 12.64 -3.04 -0.45
N ASP A 41 11.65 -3.82 -0.88
CA ASP A 41 10.45 -3.35 -1.55
C ASP A 41 9.32 -3.15 -0.53
N THR A 42 8.61 -2.03 -0.61
CA THR A 42 7.51 -1.71 0.30
C THR A 42 6.26 -2.51 -0.03
N LEU A 43 5.67 -3.13 0.98
CA LEU A 43 4.39 -3.84 0.89
C LEU A 43 3.27 -2.88 1.28
N THR A 44 2.79 -2.11 0.31
CA THR A 44 1.73 -1.10 0.51
C THR A 44 0.46 -1.72 1.11
N GLY A 45 -0.20 -0.97 1.99
CA GLY A 45 -1.45 -1.40 2.65
C GLY A 45 -1.27 -2.24 3.92
N THR A 46 -0.02 -2.48 4.35
CA THR A 46 0.28 -3.27 5.56
C THR A 46 0.22 -2.47 6.86
N LYS A 47 0.34 -1.13 6.82
CA LYS A 47 0.06 -0.25 7.96
C LYS A 47 -1.38 0.26 7.89
N PRO A 48 -2.25 -0.10 8.86
CA PRO A 48 -3.62 0.40 8.88
C PRO A 48 -3.69 1.90 9.21
N ALA A 49 -4.66 2.61 8.61
CA ALA A 49 -4.85 4.05 8.85
C ALA A 49 -5.15 4.41 10.31
N TRP A 50 -5.71 3.48 11.10
CA TRP A 50 -6.02 3.69 12.52
C TRP A 50 -4.78 3.56 13.44
N ALA A 51 -3.66 3.04 12.95
CA ALA A 51 -2.39 2.91 13.69
C ALA A 51 -1.63 4.27 13.72
N THR A 52 -2.22 5.23 14.44
CA THR A 52 -1.71 6.60 14.58
C THR A 52 -0.85 6.77 15.83
N ALA A 53 0.00 7.80 15.86
CA ALA A 53 0.82 8.12 17.03
C ALA A 53 -0.01 8.37 18.30
N LYS A 54 -1.21 8.96 18.18
CA LYS A 54 -2.14 9.18 19.30
C LYS A 54 -2.71 7.87 19.86
N ALA A 55 -2.92 6.89 19.01
CA ALA A 55 -3.45 5.58 19.39
C ALA A 55 -2.36 4.64 19.94
N ASP A 56 -1.09 4.95 19.72
CA ASP A 56 0.05 4.11 20.07
C ASP A 56 0.17 3.92 21.59
N LYS A 57 0.34 2.66 22.01
CA LYS A 57 0.54 2.22 23.39
C LYS A 57 1.91 1.58 23.61
N GLY A 58 2.80 1.69 22.62
CA GLY A 58 4.16 1.19 22.66
C GLY A 58 4.32 -0.16 21.93
N ALA A 59 5.57 -0.64 21.93
CA ALA A 59 5.96 -1.88 21.28
C ALA A 59 5.17 -3.08 21.80
N SER A 60 4.91 -4.04 20.91
CA SER A 60 4.45 -5.36 21.30
C SER A 60 5.59 -6.12 21.96
N SER A 61 5.28 -7.05 22.86
CA SER A 61 6.31 -7.92 23.43
C SER A 61 6.92 -8.80 22.34
N ASP A 62 8.25 -8.82 22.28
CA ASP A 62 9.04 -9.57 21.30
C ASP A 62 8.66 -11.05 21.21
N ASN A 63 8.31 -11.68 22.34
CA ASN A 63 7.97 -13.10 22.44
C ASN A 63 6.47 -13.39 22.24
N SER A 64 5.67 -12.35 21.94
CA SER A 64 4.27 -12.57 21.58
C SER A 64 4.17 -13.25 20.23
N GLN A 65 3.23 -14.18 20.11
CA GLN A 65 3.05 -14.93 18.86
C GLN A 65 2.36 -14.10 17.77
N VAL A 66 2.82 -14.28 16.54
CA VAL A 66 2.27 -13.75 15.29
C VAL A 66 1.90 -14.94 14.41
N SER A 67 0.76 -14.83 13.73
CA SER A 67 0.37 -15.70 12.63
C SER A 67 0.14 -14.83 11.41
N ALA A 68 0.89 -15.07 10.34
CA ALA A 68 0.85 -14.25 9.14
C ALA A 68 0.71 -15.10 7.88
N ARG A 69 0.17 -14.50 6.82
CA ARG A 69 0.12 -15.08 5.48
C ARG A 69 0.85 -14.16 4.52
N VAL A 70 1.84 -14.69 3.81
CA VAL A 70 2.60 -13.97 2.79
C VAL A 70 2.06 -14.38 1.42
N TYR A 71 1.45 -13.45 0.71
CA TYR A 71 0.81 -13.69 -0.59
C TYR A 71 1.81 -13.49 -1.72
N PHE A 72 1.76 -14.36 -2.72
CA PHE A 72 2.62 -14.26 -3.90
C PHE A 72 2.04 -13.27 -4.91
N ALA A 73 2.90 -12.48 -5.56
CA ALA A 73 2.51 -11.61 -6.67
C ALA A 73 2.24 -12.39 -7.98
N GLY A 74 2.69 -13.65 -8.03
CA GLY A 74 2.72 -14.41 -9.27
C GLY A 74 3.96 -14.10 -10.10
N ARG A 75 4.00 -14.61 -11.33
CA ARG A 75 5.16 -14.46 -12.22
C ARG A 75 5.04 -13.30 -13.21
N ASN A 76 3.85 -12.72 -13.35
CA ASN A 76 3.57 -11.64 -14.28
C ASN A 76 2.31 -10.87 -13.86
N ALA A 77 2.42 -10.08 -12.80
CA ALA A 77 1.31 -9.31 -12.23
C ALA A 77 0.77 -8.27 -13.23
N SER A 78 1.65 -7.56 -13.95
CA SER A 78 1.26 -6.58 -14.97
C SER A 78 0.51 -7.24 -16.13
N GLY A 79 0.95 -8.43 -16.58
CA GLY A 79 0.26 -9.22 -17.59
C GLY A 79 -1.10 -9.74 -17.14
N LEU A 80 -1.24 -10.11 -15.86
CA LEU A 80 -2.53 -10.49 -15.29
C LEU A 80 -3.51 -9.29 -15.28
N ALA A 81 -3.04 -8.12 -14.85
CA ALA A 81 -3.85 -6.89 -14.85
C ALA A 81 -4.24 -6.47 -16.28
N ALA A 82 -3.30 -6.52 -17.23
CA ALA A 82 -3.58 -6.22 -18.63
C ALA A 82 -4.58 -7.21 -19.23
N TYR A 83 -4.47 -8.50 -18.92
CA TYR A 83 -5.43 -9.51 -19.36
C TYR A 83 -6.81 -9.28 -18.76
N ALA A 84 -6.90 -9.02 -17.46
CA ALA A 84 -8.15 -8.71 -16.77
C ALA A 84 -8.86 -7.49 -17.40
N LYS A 85 -8.11 -6.44 -17.75
CA LYS A 85 -8.62 -5.29 -18.49
C LYS A 85 -9.12 -5.69 -19.88
N ALA A 86 -8.30 -6.42 -20.65
CA ALA A 86 -8.62 -6.80 -22.02
C ALA A 86 -9.85 -7.72 -22.13
N VAL A 87 -10.15 -8.56 -21.14
CA VAL A 87 -11.35 -9.41 -21.18
C VAL A 87 -12.61 -8.70 -20.68
N SER A 88 -12.45 -7.56 -20.01
CA SER A 88 -13.54 -6.75 -19.44
C SER A 88 -13.92 -5.54 -20.30
N ASP A 89 -13.07 -5.15 -21.27
CA ASP A 89 -13.30 -4.04 -22.18
C ASP A 89 -14.11 -4.47 -23.43
N PRO A 90 -15.33 -3.96 -23.66
CA PRO A 90 -16.16 -4.32 -24.82
C PRO A 90 -15.51 -4.03 -26.18
N ASN A 91 -14.56 -3.10 -26.25
CA ASN A 91 -13.86 -2.75 -27.49
C ASN A 91 -12.67 -3.67 -27.78
N SER A 92 -12.31 -4.55 -26.85
CA SER A 92 -11.20 -5.48 -26.99
C SER A 92 -11.61 -6.73 -27.76
N ALA A 93 -10.76 -7.20 -28.67
CA ALA A 93 -10.92 -8.51 -29.32
C ALA A 93 -10.91 -9.69 -28.33
N SER A 94 -10.49 -9.46 -27.08
CA SER A 94 -10.50 -10.45 -26.00
C SER A 94 -11.71 -10.35 -25.08
N TYR A 95 -12.66 -9.45 -25.33
CA TYR A 95 -13.84 -9.27 -24.50
C TYR A 95 -14.59 -10.59 -24.29
N GLY A 96 -14.94 -10.87 -23.02
CA GLY A 96 -15.65 -12.09 -22.63
C GLY A 96 -14.81 -13.39 -22.67
N LYS A 97 -13.54 -13.35 -23.08
CA LYS A 97 -12.66 -14.54 -23.15
C LYS A 97 -11.97 -14.80 -21.81
N TYR A 98 -12.74 -15.11 -20.77
CA TYR A 98 -12.19 -15.34 -19.43
C TYR A 98 -11.35 -16.62 -19.34
N LEU A 99 -10.35 -16.62 -18.45
CA LEU A 99 -9.59 -17.83 -18.11
C LEU A 99 -10.26 -18.59 -16.97
N SER A 100 -10.20 -19.91 -17.04
CA SER A 100 -10.45 -20.76 -15.86
C SER A 100 -9.38 -20.54 -14.79
N ALA A 101 -9.69 -20.87 -13.54
CA ALA A 101 -8.74 -20.78 -12.42
C ALA A 101 -7.43 -21.53 -12.72
N LYS A 102 -7.51 -22.71 -13.35
CA LYS A 102 -6.33 -23.51 -13.74
C LYS A 102 -5.46 -22.80 -14.78
N GLN A 103 -6.07 -22.16 -15.79
CA GLN A 103 -5.33 -21.40 -16.80
C GLN A 103 -4.69 -20.16 -16.20
N THR A 104 -5.38 -19.44 -15.31
CA THR A 104 -4.82 -18.30 -14.58
C THR A 104 -3.62 -18.73 -13.75
N GLN A 105 -3.74 -19.83 -13.01
CA GLN A 105 -2.62 -20.37 -12.22
C GLN A 105 -1.43 -20.77 -13.10
N ALA A 106 -1.69 -21.45 -14.23
CA ALA A 106 -0.64 -21.89 -15.14
C ALA A 106 0.12 -20.71 -15.77
N ARG A 107 -0.60 -19.64 -16.14
CA ARG A 107 -0.04 -18.48 -16.85
C ARG A 107 0.56 -17.43 -15.91
N PHE A 108 -0.09 -17.14 -14.79
CA PHE A 108 0.23 -16.00 -13.93
C PHE A 108 0.62 -16.39 -12.50
N GLY A 109 0.25 -17.59 -12.03
CA GLY A 109 0.52 -18.04 -10.66
C GLY A 109 2.01 -18.13 -10.31
N ALA A 110 2.32 -18.14 -9.02
CA ALA A 110 3.70 -18.21 -8.52
C ALA A 110 4.44 -19.44 -9.05
N THR A 111 5.72 -19.28 -9.39
CA THR A 111 6.59 -20.40 -9.78
C THR A 111 7.09 -21.16 -8.55
N LYS A 112 7.50 -22.43 -8.73
CA LYS A 112 8.11 -23.21 -7.65
C LYS A 112 9.35 -22.51 -7.06
N ALA A 113 10.14 -21.84 -7.90
CA ALA A 113 11.30 -21.08 -7.47
C ALA A 113 10.93 -19.89 -6.58
N GLN A 114 9.90 -19.12 -6.95
CA GLN A 114 9.40 -18.02 -6.12
C GLN A 114 8.88 -18.52 -4.77
N VAL A 115 8.10 -19.61 -4.76
CA VAL A 115 7.60 -20.24 -3.53
C VAL A 115 8.77 -20.65 -2.62
N ALA A 116 9.79 -21.31 -3.19
CA ALA A 116 10.96 -21.75 -2.43
C ALA A 116 11.77 -20.57 -1.87
N ALA A 117 12.01 -19.52 -2.67
CA ALA A 117 12.73 -18.33 -2.24
C ALA A 117 12.04 -17.62 -1.06
N VAL A 118 10.73 -17.38 -1.17
CA VAL A 118 9.93 -16.76 -0.10
C VAL A 118 9.91 -17.64 1.15
N THR A 119 9.74 -18.96 0.99
CA THR A 119 9.74 -19.91 2.11
C THR A 119 11.09 -19.91 2.84
N SER A 120 12.19 -19.91 2.09
CA SER A 120 13.56 -19.87 2.65
C SER A 120 13.83 -18.58 3.39
N TRP A 121 13.43 -17.44 2.80
CA TRP A 121 13.55 -16.14 3.45
C TRP A 121 12.80 -16.09 4.78
N LEU A 122 11.53 -16.52 4.82
CA LEU A 122 10.73 -16.50 6.05
C LEU A 122 11.36 -17.38 7.15
N LYS A 123 11.86 -18.56 6.79
CA LYS A 123 12.60 -19.43 7.72
C LYS A 123 13.90 -18.77 8.23
N SER A 124 14.65 -18.12 7.35
CA SER A 124 15.90 -17.41 7.72
C SER A 124 15.66 -16.24 8.67
N ALA A 125 14.46 -15.65 8.64
CA ALA A 125 14.04 -14.62 9.57
C ALA A 125 13.61 -15.17 10.94
N GLY A 126 13.51 -16.49 11.10
CA GLY A 126 13.10 -17.17 12.35
C GLY A 126 11.62 -17.56 12.39
N LEU A 127 10.89 -17.44 11.27
CA LEU A 127 9.48 -17.82 11.21
C LEU A 127 9.31 -19.29 10.84
N LYS A 128 8.35 -19.96 11.48
CA LYS A 128 7.96 -21.34 11.19
C LYS A 128 6.86 -21.37 10.14
N VAL A 129 7.11 -22.08 9.04
CA VAL A 129 6.10 -22.31 7.99
C VAL A 129 5.08 -23.34 8.49
N THR A 130 3.80 -22.97 8.45
CA THR A 130 2.67 -23.80 8.89
C THR A 130 1.83 -24.33 7.75
N GLY A 131 1.97 -23.76 6.55
CA GLY A 131 1.29 -24.25 5.36
C GLY A 131 1.71 -23.48 4.12
N THR A 132 1.47 -24.07 2.95
CA THR A 132 1.73 -23.42 1.67
C THR A 132 0.61 -23.78 0.70
N THR A 133 0.12 -22.77 0.00
CA THR A 133 -0.87 -22.91 -1.07
C THR A 133 -0.30 -22.36 -2.37
N GLN A 134 -1.09 -22.41 -3.44
CA GLN A 134 -0.73 -21.77 -4.70
C GLN A 134 -0.70 -20.22 -4.62
N HIS A 135 -1.28 -19.62 -3.57
CA HIS A 135 -1.44 -18.18 -3.42
C HIS A 135 -0.62 -17.57 -2.28
N TYR A 136 -0.32 -18.33 -1.23
CA TYR A 136 0.38 -17.83 -0.05
C TYR A 136 1.14 -18.90 0.73
N VAL A 137 2.10 -18.45 1.55
CA VAL A 137 2.72 -19.22 2.64
C VAL A 137 2.15 -18.74 3.97
N SER A 138 1.67 -19.67 4.80
CA SER A 138 1.30 -19.38 6.19
C SER A 138 2.52 -19.58 7.09
N VAL A 139 2.74 -18.64 8.00
CA VAL A 139 3.83 -18.67 8.97
C VAL A 139 3.36 -18.31 10.36
N THR A 140 4.09 -18.78 11.36
CA THR A 140 3.95 -18.37 12.76
C THR A 140 5.32 -18.16 13.40
N GLY A 141 5.39 -17.33 14.42
CA GLY A 141 6.61 -17.07 15.18
C GLY A 141 6.47 -15.86 16.08
N ASP A 142 7.57 -15.48 16.71
CA ASP A 142 7.64 -14.35 17.63
C ASP A 142 7.55 -13.01 16.89
N VAL A 143 7.08 -11.97 17.60
CA VAL A 143 7.05 -10.58 17.10
C VAL A 143 8.44 -10.18 16.58
N ALA A 144 9.51 -10.47 17.32
CA ALA A 144 10.87 -10.13 16.90
C ALA A 144 11.25 -10.74 15.53
N ALA A 145 10.84 -11.99 15.28
CA ALA A 145 11.07 -12.65 13.99
C ALA A 145 10.23 -12.01 12.85
N ALA A 146 8.98 -11.64 13.14
CA ALA A 146 8.13 -10.93 12.19
C ALA A 146 8.68 -9.53 11.88
N GLU A 147 9.12 -8.78 12.88
CA GLU A 147 9.73 -7.46 12.72
C GLU A 147 11.00 -7.52 11.87
N LYS A 148 11.88 -8.50 12.15
CA LYS A 148 13.08 -8.78 11.34
C LYS A 148 12.72 -9.13 9.89
N ALA A 149 11.71 -9.99 9.69
CA ALA A 149 11.27 -10.38 8.36
C ALA A 149 10.73 -9.18 7.57
N PHE A 150 9.86 -8.39 8.17
CA PHE A 150 9.08 -7.38 7.45
C PHE A 150 9.61 -5.95 7.58
N GLY A 151 10.72 -5.73 8.28
CA GLY A 151 11.40 -4.44 8.37
C GLY A 151 10.53 -3.36 9.02
N THR A 152 9.67 -3.71 9.97
CA THR A 152 8.80 -2.81 10.74
C THR A 152 8.84 -3.21 12.20
N GLN A 153 8.46 -2.31 13.11
CA GLN A 153 8.10 -2.69 14.48
C GLN A 153 6.60 -2.95 14.55
N LEU A 154 6.17 -3.81 15.46
CA LEU A 154 4.78 -4.09 15.77
C LEU A 154 4.43 -3.44 17.10
N HIS A 155 3.54 -2.46 17.07
CA HIS A 155 3.09 -1.75 18.26
C HIS A 155 1.66 -2.14 18.61
N ASN A 156 1.30 -1.93 19.87
CA ASN A 156 -0.06 -2.03 20.37
C ASN A 156 -0.74 -0.67 20.23
N TYR A 157 -1.96 -0.64 19.71
CA TYR A 157 -2.71 0.58 19.44
C TYR A 157 -4.12 0.47 20.00
N ALA A 158 -4.59 1.53 20.64
CA ALA A 158 -5.99 1.64 21.07
C ALA A 158 -6.90 1.93 19.86
N LYS A 159 -7.92 1.10 19.66
CA LYS A 159 -8.95 1.26 18.63
C LYS A 159 -10.32 0.98 19.24
N GLY A 160 -11.10 2.03 19.46
CA GLY A 160 -12.33 1.94 20.25
C GLY A 160 -12.00 1.57 21.70
N ASN A 161 -12.66 0.55 22.24
CA ASN A 161 -12.46 0.04 23.60
C ASN A 161 -11.46 -1.12 23.70
N LYS A 162 -10.70 -1.40 22.63
CA LYS A 162 -9.78 -2.54 22.54
C LYS A 162 -8.39 -2.08 22.09
N THR A 163 -7.41 -2.93 22.36
CA THR A 163 -6.03 -2.77 21.92
C THR A 163 -5.71 -3.84 20.88
N TYR A 164 -5.13 -3.43 19.76
CA TYR A 164 -4.70 -4.33 18.70
C TYR A 164 -3.24 -4.07 18.33
N ARG A 165 -2.55 -5.13 17.95
CA ARG A 165 -1.22 -5.03 17.36
C ARG A 165 -1.33 -4.58 15.91
N ALA A 166 -0.41 -3.75 15.44
CA ALA A 166 -0.24 -3.41 14.03
C ALA A 166 1.20 -2.94 13.72
N PRO A 167 1.62 -2.94 12.44
CA PRO A 167 2.87 -2.33 12.01
C PRO A 167 2.93 -0.82 12.29
N SER A 168 4.04 -0.35 12.86
CA SER A 168 4.30 1.08 13.11
C SER A 168 4.62 1.86 11.83
N LYS A 169 5.11 1.18 10.80
CA LYS A 169 5.31 1.69 9.43
C LYS A 169 4.91 0.63 8.41
N THR A 170 4.82 1.02 7.14
CA THR A 170 4.57 0.08 6.04
C THR A 170 5.65 -1.01 6.06
N ALA A 171 5.22 -2.27 6.07
CA ALA A 171 6.11 -3.42 5.99
C ALA A 171 6.83 -3.45 4.63
N SER A 172 7.90 -4.23 4.56
CA SER A 172 8.69 -4.42 3.35
C SER A 172 9.17 -5.87 3.23
N ALA A 173 9.61 -6.27 2.04
CA ALA A 173 10.27 -7.54 1.79
C ALA A 173 11.63 -7.30 1.12
N PRO A 174 12.61 -8.22 1.21
CA PRO A 174 13.89 -8.07 0.52
C PRO A 174 13.71 -7.99 -1.00
N ALA A 175 14.39 -7.03 -1.64
CA ALA A 175 14.38 -6.83 -3.09
C ALA A 175 14.92 -8.05 -3.86
N ALA A 176 15.78 -8.86 -3.21
CA ALA A 176 16.27 -10.13 -3.76
C ALA A 176 15.15 -11.15 -4.07
N LEU A 177 13.93 -10.93 -3.57
CA LEU A 177 12.76 -11.74 -3.91
C LEU A 177 12.15 -11.37 -5.28
N ASN A 178 12.65 -10.32 -5.95
CA ASN A 178 12.26 -9.91 -7.31
C ASN A 178 10.73 -9.81 -7.46
N ASP A 179 10.08 -9.00 -6.62
CA ASP A 179 8.62 -8.80 -6.59
C ASP A 179 7.79 -10.09 -6.37
N ALA A 180 8.38 -11.19 -5.90
CA ALA A 180 7.62 -12.43 -5.65
C ALA A 180 6.57 -12.28 -4.54
N VAL A 181 6.71 -11.29 -3.67
CA VAL A 181 5.79 -11.02 -2.55
C VAL A 181 4.85 -9.88 -2.92
N LEU A 182 3.54 -10.17 -2.94
CA LEU A 182 2.50 -9.17 -3.16
C LEU A 182 2.25 -8.35 -1.89
N THR A 183 2.04 -9.04 -0.77
CA THR A 183 1.72 -8.43 0.52
C THR A 183 1.81 -9.47 1.64
N VAL A 184 1.66 -9.02 2.88
CA VAL A 184 1.54 -9.86 4.07
C VAL A 184 0.30 -9.45 4.87
N THR A 185 -0.46 -10.42 5.35
CA THR A 185 -1.59 -10.21 6.28
C THR A 185 -1.32 -10.89 7.62
N GLY A 186 -2.02 -10.44 8.67
CA GLY A 186 -1.89 -10.98 10.04
C GLY A 186 -0.80 -10.32 10.90
N LEU A 187 -0.10 -9.30 10.36
CA LEU A 187 0.75 -8.43 11.17
C LEU A 187 -0.09 -7.55 12.12
N ASP A 188 -1.22 -7.04 11.62
CA ASP A 188 -2.27 -6.52 12.47
C ASP A 188 -3.27 -7.61 12.86
N ASN A 189 -3.83 -7.51 14.07
CA ASN A 189 -4.79 -8.48 14.60
C ASN A 189 -6.17 -7.87 14.88
N ALA A 190 -6.44 -6.68 14.35
CA ALA A 190 -7.76 -6.08 14.45
C ALA A 190 -8.75 -6.86 13.57
N PRO A 191 -9.97 -7.17 14.06
CA PRO A 191 -10.98 -7.81 13.23
C PRO A 191 -11.31 -6.97 12.00
N HIS A 192 -11.16 -7.54 10.82
CA HIS A 192 -11.67 -6.96 9.57
C HIS A 192 -13.12 -7.37 9.41
N LYS A 193 -14.03 -6.53 9.91
CA LYS A 193 -15.47 -6.72 9.77
C LYS A 193 -15.98 -5.73 8.73
N ALA A 194 -16.66 -6.24 7.71
CA ALA A 194 -17.57 -5.44 6.90
C ALA A 194 -18.93 -5.49 7.60
N THR A 195 -19.55 -4.33 7.77
CA THR A 195 -20.98 -4.24 8.04
C THR A 195 -21.67 -4.06 6.70
N HIS A 196 -22.80 -4.73 6.51
CA HIS A 196 -23.71 -4.36 5.44
C HIS A 196 -24.58 -3.24 5.98
N ASP A 197 -24.91 -2.28 5.12
CA ASP A 197 -26.06 -1.44 5.36
C ASP A 197 -27.26 -2.18 4.76
N ASP A 198 -28.33 -2.35 5.54
CA ASP A 198 -29.57 -2.99 5.06
C ASP A 198 -30.19 -2.20 3.89
N THR A 199 -29.94 -0.90 3.87
CA THR A 199 -30.26 0.00 2.76
C THR A 199 -28.99 0.38 2.03
N LEU A 200 -28.90 -0.01 0.76
CA LEU A 200 -27.90 0.56 -0.15
C LEU A 200 -28.06 2.09 -0.15
N PRO A 201 -26.96 2.85 -0.25
CA PRO A 201 -27.07 4.29 -0.48
C PRO A 201 -27.96 4.50 -1.72
N PRO A 202 -28.86 5.50 -1.69
CA PRO A 202 -29.66 5.83 -2.87
C PRO A 202 -28.71 6.07 -4.05
N PRO A 203 -29.15 5.81 -5.29
CA PRO A 203 -28.32 6.12 -6.45
C PRO A 203 -27.84 7.57 -6.35
N ASP A 204 -26.58 7.82 -6.71
CA ASP A 204 -26.06 9.18 -6.83
C ASP A 204 -27.01 10.02 -7.70
N ALA A 205 -27.01 11.34 -7.53
CA ALA A 205 -27.97 12.28 -8.15
C ALA A 205 -27.87 12.41 -9.69
N VAL A 206 -27.51 11.34 -10.39
CA VAL A 206 -27.28 11.24 -11.83
C VAL A 206 -28.54 10.89 -12.62
N PHE A 207 -29.61 10.39 -11.98
CA PHE A 207 -30.92 10.24 -12.66
C PHE A 207 -31.89 11.34 -12.24
N LYS A 208 -31.51 12.60 -12.48
CA LYS A 208 -32.48 13.70 -12.53
C LYS A 208 -32.98 13.79 -13.96
N ASN A 209 -34.11 13.16 -14.25
CA ASN A 209 -34.79 13.44 -15.51
C ASN A 209 -35.10 14.95 -15.51
N SER A 210 -34.69 15.68 -16.55
CA SER A 210 -35.01 17.10 -16.64
C SER A 210 -36.40 17.26 -17.25
N GLY A 211 -37.21 18.16 -16.68
CA GLY A 211 -38.56 18.40 -17.19
C GLY A 211 -38.54 18.81 -18.68
N PRO A 212 -39.68 18.68 -19.39
CA PRO A 212 -41.03 18.52 -18.86
C PRO A 212 -41.32 17.13 -18.27
N PHE A 213 -42.23 17.05 -17.29
CA PHE A 213 -42.67 15.81 -16.67
C PHE A 213 -44.16 15.58 -16.89
N SER A 214 -44.58 14.32 -16.81
CA SER A 214 -45.97 13.97 -16.58
C SER A 214 -46.27 13.87 -15.08
N SER A 215 -47.46 14.26 -14.65
CA SER A 215 -47.96 14.01 -13.28
C SER A 215 -48.38 12.55 -13.06
N TYR A 216 -48.79 11.85 -14.11
CA TYR A 216 -49.06 10.41 -14.18
C TYR A 216 -48.86 9.92 -15.61
N PHE A 217 -48.83 8.61 -15.86
CA PHE A 217 -48.54 8.09 -17.21
C PHE A 217 -49.54 8.62 -18.25
N GLY A 218 -49.03 9.25 -19.31
CA GLY A 218 -49.86 9.80 -20.39
C GLY A 218 -50.35 11.23 -20.17
N SER A 219 -50.10 11.86 -19.02
CA SER A 219 -50.67 13.19 -18.73
C SER A 219 -50.00 14.35 -19.46
N ASN A 220 -48.75 14.18 -19.91
CA ASN A 220 -48.04 15.16 -20.72
C ASN A 220 -47.32 14.47 -21.89
N ILE A 221 -47.88 14.59 -23.10
CA ILE A 221 -47.31 14.00 -24.32
C ILE A 221 -46.18 14.87 -24.86
N ALA A 222 -45.03 14.27 -25.18
CA ALA A 222 -43.87 14.96 -25.72
C ALA A 222 -44.03 15.32 -27.21
N SER A 223 -45.03 16.14 -27.53
CA SER A 223 -45.40 16.53 -28.90
C SER A 223 -44.28 17.24 -29.67
N THR A 224 -43.36 17.88 -28.96
CA THR A 224 -42.20 18.59 -29.50
C THR A 224 -40.97 17.72 -29.73
N LEU A 225 -40.97 16.46 -29.28
CA LEU A 225 -39.87 15.51 -29.46
C LEU A 225 -40.16 14.54 -30.61
N PRO A 226 -39.14 13.91 -31.24
CA PRO A 226 -39.34 12.89 -32.26
C PRO A 226 -40.17 11.69 -31.77
N ASP A 227 -40.79 10.98 -32.70
CA ASP A 227 -41.59 9.80 -32.38
C ASP A 227 -40.70 8.66 -31.86
N ALA A 228 -41.19 7.96 -30.84
CA ALA A 228 -40.61 6.70 -30.38
C ALA A 228 -41.60 5.58 -30.72
N TYR A 229 -41.12 4.55 -31.41
CA TYR A 229 -41.96 3.41 -31.84
C TYR A 229 -43.18 3.83 -32.69
N GLY A 230 -43.01 4.87 -33.53
CA GLY A 230 -44.05 5.36 -34.44
C GLY A 230 -45.17 6.17 -33.77
N THR A 231 -45.00 6.59 -32.51
CA THR A 231 -45.96 7.44 -31.81
C THR A 231 -45.28 8.48 -30.92
N LYS A 232 -46.01 9.52 -30.52
CA LYS A 232 -45.58 10.43 -29.46
C LYS A 232 -45.75 9.73 -28.11
N ILE A 233 -44.67 9.65 -27.34
CA ILE A 233 -44.68 9.09 -26.00
C ILE A 233 -44.85 10.20 -24.94
N PRO A 234 -45.45 9.89 -23.77
CA PRO A 234 -45.48 10.82 -22.65
C PRO A 234 -44.09 11.12 -22.09
N TYR A 235 -43.91 12.33 -21.57
CA TYR A 235 -42.79 12.66 -20.70
C TYR A 235 -42.79 11.76 -19.45
N ALA A 236 -41.61 11.47 -18.90
CA ALA A 236 -41.52 10.63 -17.70
C ALA A 236 -42.27 11.26 -16.52
N ILE A 237 -42.76 10.42 -15.63
CA ILE A 237 -43.31 10.87 -14.35
C ILE A 237 -42.15 11.38 -13.49
N GLN A 238 -42.35 12.49 -12.78
CA GLN A 238 -41.34 13.03 -11.88
C GLN A 238 -41.02 12.01 -10.76
N GLY A 239 -39.74 11.65 -10.64
CA GLY A 239 -39.21 10.82 -9.55
C GLY A 239 -38.78 11.63 -8.34
#